data_AF-A0A365XV39-F1
#
_entry.id   AF-A0A365XV39-F1
#
_cell.length_a   1.000
_cell.length_b   1.000
_cell.length_c   1.000
_cell.angle_alpha   90.00
_cell.angle_beta   90.00
_cell.angle_gamma   90.00
#
_symmetry.space_group_name_H-M   'P 1'
#
loop_
_entity.id
_entity.type
_entity.pdbx_description
1 polymer ?
#
loop_
_entity_poly.entity_id
_entity_poly.type
_entity_poly.pdbx_seq_one_letter_code
_entity_poly.pdbx_strand_id
1 'polypeptide(L)'
;MNKKLYLSGALICCMLAQGSCSNEASEPNNEDITDAIDKTGSIETVLSTNHIDKFHDEMVTTHKIWTNSSLYKTVVHRDTIPSLGQTTEQGENGNGDTTSIKLQKDYEIYVTVQ
;
A
#
# COMPACT_ATOMS: atom_id res chain seq x y z
N MET A 1 64.34 33.77 -21.16
CA MET A 1 64.83 32.60 -21.92
C MET A 1 63.62 31.93 -22.56
N ASN A 2 63.57 31.90 -23.88
CA ASN A 2 62.48 31.37 -24.72
C ASN A 2 62.42 29.84 -24.69
N LYS A 3 61.21 29.27 -24.83
CA LYS A 3 60.81 28.23 -25.83
C LYS A 3 59.41 27.68 -25.46
N LYS A 4 58.38 27.98 -26.26
CA LYS A 4 57.81 27.20 -27.39
C LYS A 4 56.81 26.09 -26.96
N LEU A 5 55.53 26.41 -27.15
CA LEU A 5 54.53 25.75 -28.02
C LEU A 5 54.77 24.25 -28.36
N TYR A 6 53.85 23.38 -27.96
CA TYR A 6 53.47 22.21 -28.78
C TYR A 6 51.96 21.94 -28.73
N LEU A 7 51.40 22.10 -29.92
CA LEU A 7 50.10 21.67 -30.43
C LEU A 7 50.26 20.22 -30.90
N SER A 8 49.39 19.29 -30.48
CA SER A 8 48.98 18.10 -31.27
C SER A 8 48.14 17.14 -30.43
N GLY A 9 47.07 16.61 -31.03
CA GLY A 9 46.35 15.46 -30.48
C GLY A 9 44.85 15.43 -30.79
N ALA A 10 44.47 15.55 -32.06
CA ALA A 10 43.14 15.17 -32.50
C ALA A 10 43.01 13.65 -32.48
N LEU A 11 42.09 13.09 -31.66
CA LEU A 11 41.39 11.83 -31.94
C LEU A 11 40.33 11.54 -30.87
N ILE A 12 39.11 12.06 -30.99
CA ILE A 12 37.93 11.42 -30.35
C ILE A 12 36.82 11.33 -31.40
N CYS A 13 36.91 10.23 -32.13
CA CYS A 13 35.76 9.55 -32.72
C CYS A 13 34.91 9.00 -31.58
N CYS A 14 33.75 9.59 -31.32
CA CYS A 14 32.63 8.97 -30.59
C CYS A 14 31.44 9.95 -30.60
N MET A 15 30.74 10.05 -31.72
CA MET A 15 29.33 10.40 -31.72
C MET A 15 28.64 9.45 -32.67
N LEU A 16 27.39 9.10 -32.36
CA LEU A 16 26.52 8.07 -32.97
C LEU A 16 26.51 6.72 -32.23
N ALA A 17 26.14 6.75 -30.95
CA ALA A 17 25.30 5.71 -30.38
C ALA A 17 23.88 6.28 -30.28
N GLN A 18 23.05 5.97 -31.28
CA GLN A 18 21.62 6.28 -31.22
C GLN A 18 20.98 5.38 -30.17
N GLY A 19 20.34 6.01 -29.18
CA GLY A 19 19.56 5.33 -28.16
C GLY A 19 18.38 4.63 -28.81
N SER A 20 18.44 3.29 -28.84
CA SER A 20 17.26 2.44 -28.99
C SER A 20 16.47 2.54 -27.68
N CYS A 21 15.53 3.49 -27.61
CA CYS A 21 14.47 3.42 -26.61
C CYS A 21 13.62 2.20 -26.98
N SER A 22 13.80 1.10 -26.25
CA SER A 22 12.81 0.05 -26.19
C SER A 22 11.52 0.68 -25.68
N ASN A 23 10.56 0.87 -26.58
CA ASN A 23 9.17 1.15 -26.23
C ASN A 23 8.62 -0.12 -25.57
N GLU A 24 8.95 -0.34 -24.30
CA GLU A 24 8.08 -1.14 -23.45
C GLU A 24 6.90 -0.24 -23.11
N ALA A 25 5.73 -0.60 -23.64
CA ALA A 25 4.48 0.03 -23.27
C ALA A 25 4.32 -0.19 -21.77
N SER A 26 4.60 0.84 -20.98
CA SER A 26 4.26 0.87 -19.57
C SER A 26 2.75 0.64 -19.47
N GLU A 27 2.36 -0.47 -18.84
CA GLU A 27 0.97 -0.71 -18.44
C GLU A 27 0.40 0.59 -17.84
N PRO A 28 -0.84 0.98 -18.15
CA PRO A 28 -1.43 2.20 -17.63
C PRO A 28 -1.40 2.13 -16.11
N ASN A 29 -0.56 2.98 -15.50
CA ASN A 29 -0.44 3.09 -14.06
C ASN A 29 -1.81 3.52 -13.55
N ASN A 30 -2.47 2.68 -12.75
CA ASN A 30 -3.79 3.00 -12.21
C ASN A 30 -3.62 4.13 -11.18
N GLU A 31 -3.82 5.37 -11.61
CA GLU A 31 -3.61 6.57 -10.80
C GLU A 31 -4.49 6.60 -9.54
N ASP A 32 -5.55 5.78 -9.48
CA ASP A 32 -6.44 5.65 -8.32
C ASP A 32 -5.83 4.81 -7.18
N ILE A 33 -4.79 4.01 -7.45
CA ILE A 33 -4.10 3.20 -6.44
C ILE A 33 -2.85 3.95 -5.98
N THR A 34 -2.92 4.56 -4.80
CA THR A 34 -1.79 5.29 -4.22
C THR A 34 -1.05 4.43 -3.19
N ASP A 35 0.21 4.11 -3.44
CA ASP A 35 1.06 3.39 -2.48
C ASP A 35 1.55 4.27 -1.31
N ALA A 36 1.33 5.59 -1.40
CA ALA A 36 1.77 6.56 -0.42
C ALA A 36 0.65 7.54 -0.06
N ILE A 37 0.53 7.84 1.24
CA ILE A 37 -0.43 8.84 1.75
C ILE A 37 0.12 10.25 1.49
N ASP A 38 -0.67 11.10 0.82
CA ASP A 38 -0.37 12.52 0.69
C ASP A 38 -0.50 13.23 2.04
N LYS A 39 0.62 13.61 2.65
CA LYS A 39 0.63 14.28 3.94
C LYS A 39 0.37 15.78 3.85
N THR A 40 0.31 16.35 2.65
CA THR A 40 0.07 17.78 2.44
C THR A 40 -1.40 18.14 2.67
N GLY A 41 -2.32 17.23 2.33
CA GLY A 41 -3.74 17.34 2.63
C GLY A 41 -4.49 16.04 2.33
N SER A 42 -4.73 15.20 3.33
CA SER A 42 -5.52 13.98 3.17
C SER A 42 -6.14 13.50 4.49
N ILE A 43 -7.07 12.55 4.37
CA ILE A 43 -7.60 11.79 5.49
C ILE A 43 -7.38 10.30 5.19
N GLU A 44 -6.55 9.66 6.00
CA GLU A 44 -6.38 8.21 6.00
C GLU A 44 -7.41 7.60 6.96
N THR A 45 -8.24 6.67 6.47
CA THR A 45 -9.21 5.93 7.31
C THR A 45 -8.83 4.46 7.36
N VAL A 46 -8.69 3.93 8.57
CA VAL A 46 -8.44 2.51 8.83
C VAL A 46 -9.64 1.93 9.57
N LEU A 47 -10.21 0.86 9.02
CA LEU A 47 -11.33 0.11 9.60
C LEU A 47 -10.81 -1.26 10.01
N SER A 48 -11.10 -1.69 11.24
CA SER A 48 -10.77 -3.04 11.70
C SER A 48 -11.84 -3.58 12.63
N THR A 49 -11.94 -4.90 12.71
CA THR A 49 -12.84 -5.63 13.62
C THR A 49 -12.05 -6.57 14.50
N ASN A 50 -12.39 -6.63 15.79
CA ASN A 50 -11.77 -7.54 16.76
C ASN A 50 -12.85 -8.39 17.42
N HIS A 51 -12.66 -9.70 17.48
CA HIS A 51 -13.58 -10.58 18.20
C HIS A 51 -13.41 -10.46 19.72
N ILE A 52 -14.50 -10.15 20.44
CA ILE A 52 -14.47 -10.01 21.91
C ILE A 52 -14.96 -11.31 22.56
N ASP A 53 -16.18 -11.71 22.24
CA ASP A 53 -16.82 -12.90 22.79
C ASP A 53 -17.78 -13.55 21.77
N LYS A 54 -18.62 -14.50 22.23
CA LYS A 54 -19.55 -15.23 21.36
C LYS A 54 -20.63 -14.34 20.72
N PHE A 55 -20.98 -13.24 21.34
CA PHE A 55 -22.11 -12.38 20.98
C PHE A 55 -21.67 -11.00 20.50
N HIS A 56 -20.43 -10.60 20.78
CA HIS A 56 -19.95 -9.24 20.53
C HIS A 56 -18.57 -9.22 19.87
N ASP A 57 -18.43 -8.28 18.94
CA ASP A 57 -17.17 -7.86 18.35
C ASP A 57 -16.98 -6.35 18.57
N GLU A 58 -15.76 -5.86 18.39
CA GLU A 58 -15.41 -4.44 18.38
C GLU A 58 -15.14 -3.98 16.96
N MET A 59 -15.79 -2.91 16.50
CA MET A 59 -15.37 -2.17 15.32
C MET A 59 -14.54 -0.96 15.74
N VAL A 60 -13.36 -0.82 15.15
CA VAL A 60 -12.46 0.31 15.37
C VAL A 60 -12.31 1.08 14.07
N THR A 61 -12.64 2.37 14.11
CA THR A 61 -12.42 3.30 13.00
C THR A 61 -11.39 4.33 13.42
N THR A 62 -10.28 4.40 12.71
CA THR A 62 -9.22 5.38 12.94
C THR A 62 -9.10 6.31 11.75
N HIS A 63 -9.30 7.61 11.97
CA HIS A 63 -9.01 8.65 10.99
C HIS A 63 -7.72 9.36 11.36
N LYS A 64 -6.75 9.43 10.44
CA LYS A 64 -5.58 10.30 10.54
C LYS A 64 -5.73 11.44 9.54
N ILE A 65 -5.80 12.66 10.05
CA ILE A 65 -5.95 13.88 9.26
C ILE A 65 -4.56 14.47 9.07
N TRP A 66 -4.13 14.59 7.82
CA TRP A 66 -2.84 15.17 7.45
C TRP A 66 -3.03 16.54 6.82
N THR A 67 -2.24 17.52 7.24
CA THR A 67 -2.19 18.86 6.65
C THR A 67 -0.79 19.44 6.77
N ASN A 68 -0.36 20.22 5.78
CA ASN A 68 0.94 20.91 5.79
C ASN A 68 2.11 19.94 6.07
N SER A 69 2.06 18.74 5.49
CA SER A 69 3.07 17.69 5.65
C SER A 69 3.21 17.15 7.08
N SER A 70 2.18 17.33 7.92
CA SER A 70 2.16 16.92 9.32
C SER A 70 0.86 16.24 9.71
N LEU A 71 0.92 15.33 10.70
CA LEU A 71 -0.27 14.73 11.28
C LEU A 71 -0.96 15.78 12.15
N TYR A 72 -2.12 16.25 11.71
CA TYR A 72 -2.91 17.23 12.44
C TYR A 72 -3.65 16.59 13.61
N LYS A 73 -4.33 15.46 13.35
CA LYS A 73 -5.18 14.81 14.33
C LYS A 73 -5.36 13.33 14.02
N THR A 74 -5.41 12.53 15.08
CA THR A 74 -5.93 11.17 15.03
C THR A 74 -7.27 11.13 15.78
N VAL A 75 -8.30 10.57 15.15
CA VAL A 75 -9.61 10.33 15.76
C VAL A 75 -9.87 8.84 15.74
N VAL A 76 -10.15 8.26 16.90
CA VAL A 76 -10.44 6.83 17.06
C VAL A 76 -11.85 6.68 17.61
N HIS A 77 -12.70 5.96 16.88
CA HIS A 77 -14.01 5.52 17.35
C HIS A 77 -13.98 4.01 17.56
N ARG A 78 -14.63 3.57 18.64
CA ARG A 78 -14.73 2.17 19.03
C ARG A 78 -16.18 1.89 19.38
N ASP A 79 -16.75 0.92 18.69
CA ASP A 79 -18.14 0.53 18.86
C ASP A 79 -18.22 -0.98 19.06
N THR A 80 -19.13 -1.41 19.93
CA THR A 80 -19.46 -2.83 20.09
C THR A 80 -20.56 -3.18 19.10
N ILE A 81 -20.35 -4.22 18.30
CA ILE A 81 -21.29 -4.71 17.29
C ILE A 81 -21.60 -6.20 17.54
N PRO A 82 -22.73 -6.74 17.05
CA PRO A 82 -23.08 -8.14 17.23
C PRO A 82 -22.18 -9.07 16.42
N SER A 83 -21.65 -10.12 17.05
CA SER A 83 -20.83 -11.13 16.35
C SER A 83 -21.63 -11.90 15.29
N LEU A 84 -20.99 -12.15 14.14
CA LEU A 84 -21.56 -12.98 13.07
C LEU A 84 -21.49 -14.49 13.37
N GLY A 85 -20.80 -14.86 14.45
CA GLY A 85 -20.60 -16.24 14.87
C GLY A 85 -19.57 -16.98 14.02
N GLN A 86 -19.62 -18.31 14.08
CA GLN A 86 -18.63 -19.18 13.45
C GLN A 86 -19.09 -19.78 12.13
N THR A 87 -18.14 -20.04 11.24
CA THR A 87 -18.27 -20.88 10.05
C THR A 87 -17.39 -22.12 10.20
N THR A 88 -17.68 -23.16 9.41
CA THR A 88 -16.84 -24.36 9.32
C THR A 88 -16.17 -24.39 7.95
N GLU A 89 -14.85 -24.47 7.93
CA GLU A 89 -14.04 -24.54 6.72
C GLU A 89 -13.12 -25.76 6.75
N GLN A 90 -12.57 -26.14 5.59
CA GLN A 90 -11.57 -27.20 5.51
C GLN A 90 -10.18 -26.57 5.57
N GLY A 91 -9.34 -27.05 6.48
CA GLY A 91 -7.95 -26.64 6.62
C GLY A 91 -7.02 -27.86 6.69
N GLU A 92 -5.74 -27.65 6.39
CA GLU A 92 -4.72 -28.67 6.49
C GLU A 92 -4.08 -28.64 7.89
N ASN A 93 -3.92 -29.80 8.53
CA ASN A 93 -3.19 -29.90 9.79
C ASN A 93 -1.67 -30.00 9.53
N GLY A 94 -0.86 -29.96 10.60
CA GLY A 94 0.61 -30.05 10.47
C GLY A 94 1.16 -31.36 9.88
N ASN A 95 0.32 -32.38 9.66
CA ASN A 95 0.70 -33.66 9.05
C ASN A 95 0.31 -33.76 7.57
N GLY A 96 -0.39 -32.75 7.02
CA GLY A 96 -0.87 -32.75 5.64
C GLY A 96 -2.29 -33.27 5.45
N ASP A 97 -3.02 -33.60 6.52
CA ASP A 97 -4.41 -34.07 6.41
C ASP A 97 -5.40 -32.90 6.38
N THR A 98 -6.41 -32.99 5.51
CA THR A 98 -7.54 -32.06 5.50
C THR A 98 -8.50 -32.36 6.66
N THR A 99 -8.83 -31.34 7.44
CA THR A 99 -9.78 -31.40 8.57
C THR A 99 -10.72 -30.20 8.58
N SER A 100 -11.90 -30.39 9.17
CA SER A 100 -12.85 -29.29 9.37
C SER A 100 -12.47 -28.46 10.59
N ILE A 101 -12.29 -27.16 10.40
CA ILE A 101 -11.96 -26.18 11.42
C ILE A 101 -13.11 -25.17 11.57
N LYS A 102 -13.31 -24.67 12.80
CA LYS A 102 -14.26 -23.59 13.08
C LYS A 102 -13.53 -22.27 13.08
N LEU A 103 -13.98 -21.34 12.24
CA LEU A 103 -13.43 -19.99 12.13
C LEU A 103 -14.50 -18.97 12.49
N GLN A 104 -14.10 -17.80 12.99
CA GLN A 104 -15.02 -16.69 13.12
C GLN A 104 -15.32 -16.13 11.73
N LYS A 105 -16.54 -15.65 11.53
CA LYS A 105 -16.91 -14.98 10.27
C LYS A 105 -16.41 -13.55 10.29
N ASP A 106 -15.82 -13.14 9.17
CA ASP A 106 -15.42 -11.76 8.92
C ASP A 106 -16.58 -10.94 8.36
N TYR A 107 -16.53 -9.63 8.61
CA TYR A 107 -17.49 -8.67 8.07
C TYR A 107 -17.09 -8.25 6.67
N GLU A 108 -18.08 -8.10 5.80
CA GLU A 108 -17.92 -7.32 4.57
C GLU A 108 -18.18 -5.85 4.89
N ILE A 109 -17.19 -5.00 4.60
CA ILE A 109 -17.26 -3.56 4.86
C ILE A 109 -17.42 -2.83 3.53
N TYR A 110 -18.52 -2.11 3.39
CA TYR A 110 -18.81 -1.27 2.23
C TYR A 110 -18.55 0.20 2.59
N VAL A 111 -17.65 0.85 1.86
CA VAL A 111 -17.33 2.28 2.04
C VAL A 111 -17.88 3.06 0.85
N THR A 112 -18.66 4.11 1.12
CA THR A 112 -19.15 5.05 0.12
C THR A 112 -18.63 6.44 0.44
N VAL A 113 -18.05 7.11 -0.54
CA VAL A 113 -17.54 8.49 -0.44
C VAL A 113 -18.47 9.39 -1.25
N GLN A 114 -18.82 10.57 -0.72
CA GLN A 114 -19.73 11.55 -1.35
C GLN A 114 -19.05 12.91 -1.51
#